data_AF-A0AAN9FVC9-F1
#
_entry.id   AF-A0AAN9FVC9-F1
#
_cell.length_a   1.000
_cell.length_b   1.000
_cell.length_c   1.000
_cell.angle_alpha   90.00
_cell.angle_beta   90.00
_cell.angle_gamma   90.00
#
_symmetry.space_group_name_H-M   'P 1'
#
loop_
_entity.id
_entity.type
_entity.pdbx_description
1 polymer ?
#
loop_
_entity_poly.entity_id
_entity_poly.type
_entity_poly.pdbx_seq_one_letter_code
_entity_poly.pdbx_strand_id
1 'polypeptide(L)'
;MYYPMRVVRTPQYRLIHNLNYKGPYGMATDIYGSPTFLDILNRTMTGQPTHWFKTLDQYYYRPQWELFDLHSDPQELHNLADDPGHQSVMNELRAELLSWQAQTHDPWRCLPGGELLNGPSCFPLDNGEDGMNKYRAEL
;
A
#
# COMPACT_ATOMS: atom_id res chain seq x y z
N MET A 1 5.06 -4.78 -15.27
CA MET A 1 4.21 -4.19 -14.23
C MET A 1 5.00 -4.13 -12.94
N TYR A 2 5.29 -2.93 -12.42
CA TYR A 2 6.08 -2.72 -11.20
C TYR A 2 5.23 -1.97 -10.17
N TYR A 3 4.63 -2.72 -9.24
CA TYR A 3 3.81 -2.19 -8.15
C TYR A 3 4.08 -2.98 -6.86
N PRO A 4 5.25 -2.78 -6.22
CA PRO A 4 5.61 -3.53 -5.04
C PRO A 4 4.70 -3.18 -3.86
N MET A 5 4.19 -4.19 -3.18
CA MET A 5 3.38 -4.06 -1.98
C MET A 5 4.00 -4.86 -0.84
N ARG A 6 3.81 -4.40 0.39
CA ARG A 6 4.18 -5.12 1.61
C ARG A 6 2.97 -5.17 2.52
N VAL A 7 2.78 -6.30 3.21
CA VAL A 7 1.58 -6.53 4.00
C VAL A 7 1.97 -7.21 5.30
N VAL A 8 1.42 -6.71 6.41
CA VAL A 8 1.34 -7.44 7.67
C VAL A 8 -0.13 -7.62 8.02
N ARG A 9 -0.46 -8.79 8.58
CA ARG A 9 -1.83 -9.14 8.91
C ARG A 9 -1.88 -9.87 10.25
N THR A 10 -2.71 -9.37 11.14
CA THR A 10 -3.15 -10.05 12.36
C THR A 10 -4.55 -10.65 12.14
N PRO A 11 -5.13 -11.36 13.11
CA PRO A 11 -6.53 -11.81 12.98
C PRO A 11 -7.52 -10.66 12.76
N GLN A 12 -7.31 -9.52 13.44
CA GLN A 12 -8.22 -8.37 13.39
C GLN A 12 -7.82 -7.32 12.35
N TYR A 13 -6.52 -7.08 12.12
CA TYR A 13 -6.09 -5.96 11.29
C TYR A 13 -5.23 -6.40 10.11
N ARG A 14 -5.33 -5.66 9.01
CA ARG A 14 -4.40 -5.77 7.87
C ARG A 14 -3.86 -4.40 7.54
N LEU A 15 -2.53 -4.31 7.44
CA LEU A 15 -1.83 -3.13 6.97
C LEU A 15 -1.14 -3.43 5.64
N ILE A 16 -1.37 -2.59 4.64
CA ILE A 16 -0.76 -2.65 3.32
C ILE A 16 0.09 -1.39 3.11
N HIS A 17 1.32 -1.57 2.62
CA HIS A 17 2.22 -0.52 2.17
C HIS A 17 2.39 -0.60 0.66
N ASN A 18 1.82 0.36 -0.06
CA ASN A 18 1.96 0.52 -1.50
C ASN A 18 3.21 1.36 -1.81
N LEU A 19 4.30 0.73 -2.23
CA LEU A 19 5.57 1.44 -2.46
C LEU A 19 5.51 2.37 -3.67
N ASN A 20 4.74 2.01 -4.69
CA ASN A 20 4.56 2.81 -5.92
C ASN A 20 3.15 3.44 -6.01
N TYR A 21 2.63 3.93 -4.89
CA TYR A 21 1.23 4.40 -4.76
C TYR A 21 0.87 5.60 -5.66
N LYS A 22 1.85 6.43 -6.04
CA LYS A 22 1.66 7.55 -6.99
C LYS A 22 1.44 7.06 -8.43
N GLY A 23 1.85 5.83 -8.76
CA GLY A 23 1.57 5.21 -10.04
C GLY A 23 0.27 4.40 -10.02
N PRO A 24 -0.34 4.13 -11.19
CA PRO A 24 -1.53 3.28 -11.23
C PRO A 24 -1.17 1.82 -10.93
N TYR A 25 -2.06 1.13 -10.21
CA TYR A 25 -2.00 -0.32 -10.01
C TYR A 25 -1.97 -1.02 -11.37
N GLY A 26 -0.89 -1.75 -11.64
CA GLY A 26 -0.81 -2.46 -12.92
C GLY A 26 -1.81 -3.60 -12.99
N MET A 27 -2.25 -3.91 -14.21
CA MET A 27 -3.10 -5.06 -14.48
C MET A 27 -2.36 -6.06 -15.35
N ALA A 28 -2.49 -7.35 -15.03
CA ALA A 28 -2.00 -8.42 -15.89
C ALA A 28 -2.89 -8.57 -17.13
N THR A 29 -2.28 -8.86 -18.28
CA THR A 29 -2.96 -8.86 -19.59
C THR A 29 -4.08 -9.90 -19.68
N ASP A 30 -3.92 -11.04 -19.00
CA ASP A 30 -4.92 -12.11 -18.90
C ASP A 30 -6.18 -11.64 -18.14
N ILE A 31 -6.02 -10.93 -17.03
CA ILE A 31 -7.13 -10.34 -16.26
C ILE A 31 -7.79 -9.22 -17.07
N TYR A 32 -6.99 -8.37 -17.74
CA TYR A 32 -7.52 -7.32 -18.60
C TYR A 32 -8.42 -7.88 -19.71
N GLY A 33 -8.03 -9.00 -20.31
CA GLY A 33 -8.81 -9.68 -21.34
C GLY A 33 -10.06 -10.42 -20.84
N SER A 34 -10.29 -10.49 -19.52
CA SER A 34 -11.44 -11.21 -18.96
C SER A 34 -12.76 -10.49 -19.25
N PRO A 35 -13.86 -11.23 -19.51
CA PRO A 35 -15.18 -10.62 -19.70
C PRO A 35 -15.62 -9.74 -18.51
N THR A 36 -15.28 -10.15 -17.29
CA THR A 36 -15.58 -9.40 -16.07
C THR A 36 -14.93 -8.02 -16.07
N PHE A 37 -13.62 -7.95 -16.37
CA PHE A 37 -12.93 -6.65 -16.38
C PHE A 37 -13.40 -5.78 -17.55
N LEU A 38 -13.61 -6.36 -18.73
CA LEU A 38 -14.08 -5.63 -19.90
C LEU A 38 -15.49 -5.03 -19.69
N ASP A 39 -16.38 -5.73 -18.98
CA ASP A 39 -17.69 -5.18 -18.61
C ASP A 39 -17.56 -3.98 -17.65
N ILE A 40 -16.74 -4.09 -16.60
CA ILE A 40 -16.46 -2.98 -15.68
C ILE A 40 -15.86 -1.78 -16.43
N LEU A 41 -14.90 -2.03 -17.31
CA LEU A 41 -14.26 -1.00 -18.13
C LEU A 41 -15.27 -0.28 -19.03
N ASN A 42 -16.06 -1.04 -19.78
CA ASN A 42 -17.06 -0.46 -20.69
C ASN A 42 -18.11 0.35 -19.95
N ARG A 43 -18.64 -0.18 -18.83
CA ARG A 43 -19.61 0.54 -17.99
C ARG A 43 -19.03 1.82 -17.42
N THR A 44 -17.79 1.78 -16.93
CA THR A 44 -17.09 2.96 -16.42
C THR A 44 -16.93 4.02 -17.51
N MET A 45 -16.47 3.64 -18.71
CA MET A 45 -16.26 4.56 -19.84
C MET A 45 -17.56 5.18 -20.37
N THR A 46 -18.67 4.44 -20.29
CA THR A 46 -19.99 4.88 -20.77
C THR A 46 -20.83 5.55 -19.69
N GLY A 47 -20.30 5.69 -18.46
CA GLY A 47 -21.02 6.27 -17.33
C GLY A 47 -22.17 5.40 -16.80
N GLN A 48 -22.20 4.12 -17.14
CA GLN A 48 -23.18 3.17 -16.60
C GLN A 48 -22.76 2.67 -15.21
N PRO A 49 -23.71 2.29 -14.35
CA PRO A 49 -23.39 1.64 -13.09
C PRO A 49 -22.59 0.35 -13.32
N THR A 50 -21.43 0.24 -12.67
CA THR A 50 -20.58 -0.96 -12.71
C THR A 50 -21.11 -2.06 -11.78
N HIS A 51 -21.95 -1.70 -10.81
CA HIS A 51 -22.42 -2.58 -9.72
C HIS A 51 -21.29 -3.19 -8.88
N TRP A 52 -20.06 -2.66 -9.02
CA TRP A 52 -18.92 -3.04 -8.21
C TRP A 52 -18.85 -2.18 -6.95
N PHE A 53 -18.29 -2.72 -5.87
CA PHE A 53 -18.12 -2.01 -4.59
C PHE A 53 -16.98 -0.97 -4.62
N LYS A 54 -16.23 -0.88 -5.72
CA LYS A 54 -15.19 0.12 -5.98
C LYS A 54 -15.37 0.71 -7.38
N THR A 55 -14.66 1.81 -7.63
CA THR A 55 -14.47 2.37 -8.97
C THR A 55 -13.11 1.97 -9.54
N LEU A 56 -12.93 2.08 -10.86
CA LEU A 56 -11.60 1.90 -11.47
C LEU A 56 -10.58 2.91 -10.95
N ASP A 57 -11.01 4.14 -10.66
CA ASP A 57 -10.15 5.17 -10.08
C ASP A 57 -9.58 4.73 -8.72
N GLN A 58 -10.44 4.29 -7.80
CA GLN A 58 -10.04 3.73 -6.50
C GLN A 58 -9.17 2.48 -6.63
N TYR A 59 -9.39 1.66 -7.67
CA TYR A 59 -8.59 0.46 -7.90
C TYR A 59 -7.18 0.77 -8.37
N TYR A 60 -7.04 1.76 -9.26
CA TYR A 60 -5.77 2.17 -9.84
C TYR A 60 -4.96 3.06 -8.90
N TYR A 61 -5.57 4.04 -8.25
CA TYR A 61 -4.87 5.02 -7.43
C TYR A 61 -5.12 4.75 -5.95
N ARG A 62 -4.20 4.02 -5.35
CA ARG A 62 -4.31 3.60 -3.95
C ARG A 62 -3.46 4.50 -3.06
N PRO A 63 -3.86 4.74 -1.79
CA PRO A 63 -3.01 5.44 -0.83
C PRO A 63 -1.70 4.69 -0.56
N GLN A 64 -0.68 5.38 -0.05
CA GLN A 64 0.58 4.74 0.36
C GLN A 64 0.34 3.68 1.45
N TRP A 65 -0.48 4.00 2.43
CA TRP A 65 -0.82 3.14 3.55
C TRP A 65 -2.30 2.84 3.58
N GLU A 66 -2.65 1.56 3.69
CA GLU A 66 -4.03 1.11 3.85
C GLU A 66 -4.14 0.21 5.09
N LEU A 67 -4.88 0.66 6.10
CA LEU A 67 -5.15 -0.09 7.32
C LEU A 67 -6.64 -0.47 7.36
N PHE A 68 -6.94 -1.75 7.57
CA PHE A 68 -8.31 -2.24 7.65
C PHE A 68 -8.52 -3.06 8.93
N ASP A 69 -9.67 -2.86 9.59
CA ASP A 69 -10.19 -3.76 10.62
C ASP A 69 -11.05 -4.85 9.96
N LEU A 70 -10.54 -6.06 9.89
CA LEU A 70 -11.14 -7.21 9.24
C LEU A 70 -12.37 -7.77 9.99
N HIS A 71 -12.56 -7.42 11.27
CA HIS A 71 -13.75 -7.83 12.01
C HIS A 71 -14.93 -6.92 11.69
N SER A 72 -14.74 -5.60 11.72
CA SER A 72 -15.81 -4.65 11.41
C SER A 72 -15.99 -4.40 9.91
N ASP A 73 -14.92 -4.54 9.12
CA ASP A 73 -14.88 -4.29 7.69
C ASP A 73 -14.18 -5.45 6.94
N PRO A 74 -14.83 -6.62 6.84
CA PRO A 74 -14.26 -7.79 6.17
C PRO A 74 -14.04 -7.59 4.66
N GLN A 75 -14.60 -6.53 4.06
CA GLN A 75 -14.46 -6.21 2.65
C GLN A 75 -13.38 -5.16 2.36
N GLU A 76 -12.70 -4.64 3.39
CA GLU A 76 -11.59 -3.67 3.26
C GLU A 76 -11.99 -2.43 2.44
N LEU A 77 -13.13 -1.83 2.82
CA LEU A 77 -13.72 -0.67 2.15
C LEU A 77 -13.33 0.65 2.82
N HIS A 78 -13.05 0.63 4.11
CA HIS A 78 -12.80 1.81 4.94
C HIS A 78 -11.35 1.82 5.42
N ASN A 79 -10.50 2.61 4.74
CA ASN A 79 -9.12 2.78 5.14
C ASN A 79 -9.02 3.61 6.43
N LEU A 80 -8.37 3.05 7.45
CA LEU A 80 -8.16 3.62 8.77
C LEU A 80 -6.75 4.22 8.96
N ALA A 81 -5.92 4.26 7.92
CA ALA A 81 -4.52 4.67 8.03
C ALA A 81 -4.36 6.11 8.57
N ASP A 82 -5.26 7.01 8.17
CA ASP A 82 -5.29 8.41 8.61
C ASP A 82 -6.24 8.65 9.79
N ASP A 83 -6.88 7.60 10.30
CA ASP A 83 -7.80 7.74 11.44
C ASP A 83 -7.01 7.96 12.74
N PRO A 84 -7.27 9.05 13.49
CA PRO A 84 -6.55 9.35 14.73
C PRO A 84 -6.71 8.27 15.81
N GLY A 85 -7.85 7.57 15.85
CA GLY A 85 -8.14 6.52 16.82
C GLY A 85 -7.34 5.24 16.58
N HIS A 86 -6.85 5.01 15.37
CA HIS A 86 -6.13 3.80 14.99
C HIS A 86 -4.60 3.99 14.88
N GLN A 87 -4.08 5.17 15.22
CA GLN A 87 -2.64 5.47 15.08
C GLN A 87 -1.74 4.56 15.93
N SER A 88 -2.21 4.06 17.07
CA SER A 88 -1.45 3.09 17.86
C SER A 88 -1.26 1.78 17.09
N VAL A 89 -2.34 1.23 16.54
CA VAL A 89 -2.32 -0.02 15.75
C VAL A 89 -1.51 0.18 14.47
N MET A 90 -1.67 1.33 13.80
CA MET A 90 -0.91 1.68 12.60
C MET A 90 0.61 1.65 12.87
N ASN A 91 1.05 2.29 13.95
CA ASN A 91 2.47 2.36 14.31
C ASN A 91 3.04 0.99 14.71
N GLU A 92 2.26 0.19 15.45
CA GLU A 92 2.65 -1.17 15.84
C GLU A 92 2.87 -2.06 14.62
N LEU A 93 1.87 -2.14 13.73
CA LEU A 93 1.94 -2.95 12.52
C LEU A 93 3.01 -2.45 11.54
N ARG A 94 3.19 -1.13 11.42
CA ARG A 94 4.28 -0.55 10.62
C ARG A 94 5.64 -0.97 11.16
N ALA A 95 5.84 -0.94 12.47
CA ALA A 95 7.10 -1.35 13.09
C ALA A 95 7.36 -2.86 12.91
N GLU A 96 6.33 -3.70 13.06
CA GLU A 96 6.42 -5.13 12.81
C GLU A 96 6.82 -5.43 11.36
N LEU A 97 6.16 -4.77 10.40
CA LEU A 97 6.43 -4.94 8.98
C LEU A 97 7.86 -4.54 8.63
N LEU A 98 8.30 -3.35 9.06
CA LEU A 98 9.66 -2.85 8.79
C LEU A 98 10.73 -3.75 9.44
N SER A 99 10.48 -4.24 10.66
CA SER A 99 11.35 -5.20 11.33
C SER A 99 11.49 -6.49 10.53
N TRP A 100 10.38 -7.06 10.06
CA TRP A 100 10.40 -8.29 9.25
C TRP A 100 11.12 -8.08 7.91
N GLN A 101 10.89 -6.95 7.23
CA GLN A 101 11.62 -6.59 6.02
C GLN A 101 13.13 -6.50 6.27
N ALA A 102 13.55 -5.93 7.40
CA ALA A 102 14.96 -5.85 7.75
C ALA A 102 15.57 -7.24 8.04
N GLN A 103 14.89 -8.07 8.82
CA GLN A 103 15.33 -9.43 9.17
C GLN A 103 15.44 -10.35 7.95
N THR A 104 14.55 -10.18 6.98
CA THR A 104 14.53 -10.97 5.74
C THR A 104 15.40 -10.39 4.63
N HIS A 105 16.14 -9.32 4.90
CA HIS A 105 17.01 -8.64 3.94
C HIS A 105 16.25 -8.20 2.67
N ASP A 106 15.02 -7.71 2.86
CA ASP A 106 14.18 -7.22 1.77
C ASP A 106 14.86 -6.04 1.04
N PRO A 107 15.17 -6.17 -0.26
CA PRO A 107 15.88 -5.12 -0.98
C PRO A 107 15.04 -3.86 -1.20
N TRP A 108 13.72 -3.91 -0.99
CA TRP A 108 12.84 -2.75 -1.10
C TRP A 108 12.55 -2.03 0.22
N ARG A 109 13.16 -2.45 1.35
CA ARG A 109 12.81 -1.97 2.70
C ARG A 109 13.01 -0.47 2.96
N CYS A 110 13.76 0.23 2.12
CA CYS A 110 13.98 1.67 2.25
C CYS A 110 13.06 2.52 1.36
N LEU A 111 12.39 1.91 0.39
CA LEU A 111 11.51 2.62 -0.54
C LEU A 111 10.17 3.00 0.12
N PRO A 112 9.46 4.01 -0.42
CA PRO A 112 9.87 4.90 -1.51
C PRO A 112 10.68 6.14 -1.05
N GLY A 113 10.86 6.35 0.26
CA GLY A 113 11.47 7.56 0.80
C GLY A 113 12.99 7.50 1.00
N GLY A 114 13.61 6.38 0.69
CA GLY A 114 15.05 6.18 0.88
C GLY A 114 15.61 5.07 0.02
N GLU A 115 16.94 4.99 0.02
CA GLU A 115 17.72 4.00 -0.71
C GLU A 115 18.53 3.14 0.26
N LEU A 116 18.69 1.88 -0.12
CA LEU A 116 19.53 0.94 0.60
C LEU A 116 20.97 1.03 0.04
N LEU A 117 21.92 1.48 0.86
CA LEU A 117 23.34 1.54 0.48
C LEU A 117 24.18 0.72 1.46
N ASN A 118 24.95 -0.24 0.93
CA ASN A 118 25.99 -1.02 1.62
C ASN A 118 25.72 -1.29 3.12
N GLY A 119 24.95 -2.34 3.43
CA GLY A 119 24.69 -2.79 4.82
C GLY A 119 23.22 -2.64 5.25
N PRO A 120 22.93 -2.44 6.55
CA PRO A 120 21.57 -2.40 7.07
C PRO A 120 20.85 -1.05 6.88
N SER A 121 21.58 0.01 6.52
CA SER A 121 21.11 1.39 6.64
C SER A 121 20.32 1.88 5.43
N CYS A 122 19.19 2.55 5.69
CA CYS A 122 18.47 3.33 4.69
C CYS A 122 18.98 4.77 4.69
N PHE A 123 19.07 5.39 3.52
CA PHE A 123 19.47 6.79 3.33
C PHE A 123 18.34 7.57 2.68
N PRO A 124 18.02 8.79 3.15
CA PRO A 124 16.85 9.52 2.67
C PRO A 124 17.05 10.03 1.25
N LEU A 125 15.97 10.05 0.45
CA LEU A 125 15.98 10.57 -0.91
C LEU A 125 15.57 12.06 -1.03
N ASP A 126 15.01 12.64 0.03
CA ASP A 126 14.45 14.00 0.04
C ASP A 126 13.42 14.25 -1.09
N ASN A 127 12.56 13.25 -1.32
CA ASN A 127 11.54 13.25 -2.39
C ASN A 127 10.12 13.55 -1.89
N GLY A 128 10.01 14.09 -0.67
CA GLY A 128 8.72 14.40 -0.03
C GLY A 128 7.94 13.19 0.47
N GLU A 129 8.49 11.98 0.40
CA GLU A 129 7.92 10.81 1.05
C GLU A 129 8.37 10.75 2.51
N ASP A 130 7.45 10.41 3.43
CA ASP A 130 7.78 10.25 4.84
C ASP A 130 8.48 8.90 5.08
N GLY A 131 9.75 8.86 4.65
CA GLY A 131 10.62 7.70 4.76
C GLY A 131 11.29 7.61 6.12
N MET A 132 11.78 8.71 6.70
CA MET A 132 12.77 8.62 7.79
C MET A 132 12.84 9.83 8.75
N ASN A 133 11.72 10.46 9.13
CA ASN A 133 11.76 11.49 10.18
C ASN A 133 12.20 10.97 11.58
N LYS A 134 12.52 9.67 11.74
CA LYS A 134 13.05 9.08 12.98
C LYS A 134 14.46 8.46 12.89
N TYR A 135 15.13 8.52 11.73
CA TYR A 135 16.53 8.08 11.57
C TYR A 135 17.47 9.21 11.17
N ARG A 136 17.16 10.46 11.60
CA ARG A 136 18.21 11.45 11.87
C ARG A 136 19.04 10.90 13.04
N ALA A 137 19.91 9.95 12.73
CA ALA A 137 21.03 9.62 13.57
C ALA A 137 21.75 10.94 13.87
N GLU A 138 21.86 11.21 15.16
CA GLU A 138 23.03 11.81 15.80
C GLU A 138 24.15 12.11 14.78
N LEU A 139 24.18 13.35 14.32
CA LEU A 139 25.38 14.02 13.84
C LEU A 139 25.94 14.85 14.99
#